data_AF-A0A3D6EGK0-F1
#
_entry.id   AF-A0A3D6EGK0-F1
#
_cell.length_a   1.000
_cell.length_b   1.000
_cell.length_c   1.000
_cell.angle_alpha   90.00
_cell.angle_beta   90.00
_cell.angle_gamma   90.00
#
_symmetry.space_group_name_H-M   'P 1'
#
loop_
_entity.id
_entity.type
_entity.pdbx_description
1 polymer ?
#
loop_
_entity_poly.entity_id
_entity_poly.type
_entity_poly.pdbx_seq_one_letter_code
_entity_poly.pdbx_strand_id
1 'polypeptide(L)'
;MNACTSEMPSAESNRSDLSDFARLDEFAFDYSSAIDTSAWKYMQNLDYRFAACDYSESEIKHKTTEALVKSVLDYPLNYLVLFYDNPENVVSLVVSRSKIHQELLKRIDAVDILLDYYADADIDFNIPKRSKDDYSDLPYPDVMFLEAFLASDFIAPRLSEKRMKVSSIVSSKFGERLSDKEQYGMMSMKSILKLSNEFGIHTDFKTSSRSGGTISDTTIYTPLNHQPLEGIIREDMTNAEKLQIQQAVVSQYPGATIVHESTYKYNCHSYAWYSQSIDNNVWLNRYSSSGEFQLAKYWTNDLYVRTDAPYAIQAYYPNSDHSAVVESSNTYVSKWGSGPLVRHSPGYCPYVTTGMQYYFIPRDVECECSLSVGGNGQVMMGEVNTFSVKPKTGATYRWTVEYMLDPSASNASEINHINDYTVRLKCNQAGAYNLRVDEYYGNVNTAYGYLIVISSGR
;
A
#
# COMPACT_ATOMS: atom_id res chain seq x y z
N MET A 1 -37.86 17.64 -82.76
CA MET A 1 -37.08 18.27 -81.67
C MET A 1 -37.91 18.09 -80.41
N ASN A 2 -37.63 17.04 -79.63
CA ASN A 2 -38.47 16.61 -78.51
C ASN A 2 -37.94 17.17 -77.19
N ALA A 3 -38.89 17.60 -76.36
CA ALA A 3 -38.70 18.07 -75.00
C ALA A 3 -38.11 16.98 -74.10
N CYS A 4 -37.19 17.36 -73.21
CA CYS A 4 -36.66 16.50 -72.17
C CYS A 4 -37.00 17.11 -70.81
N THR A 5 -37.91 16.47 -70.10
CA THR A 5 -38.29 16.74 -68.72
C THR A 5 -37.25 16.16 -67.76
N SER A 6 -36.89 16.94 -66.75
CA SER A 6 -35.98 16.58 -65.66
C SER A 6 -36.68 15.70 -64.61
N GLU A 7 -36.15 14.51 -64.34
CA GLU A 7 -36.45 13.74 -63.13
C GLU A 7 -35.45 14.11 -62.02
N MET A 8 -35.98 14.48 -60.85
CA MET A 8 -35.21 14.63 -59.61
C MET A 8 -34.86 13.23 -59.05
N PRO A 9 -33.66 13.02 -58.46
CA PRO A 9 -33.36 11.78 -57.77
C PRO A 9 -34.21 11.68 -56.49
N SER A 10 -34.80 10.50 -56.27
CA SER A 10 -35.63 10.16 -55.12
C SER A 10 -34.85 10.16 -53.80
N ALA A 11 -35.54 10.55 -52.72
CA ALA A 11 -35.08 10.58 -51.34
C ALA A 11 -34.95 9.18 -50.70
N GLU A 12 -34.29 8.24 -51.37
CA GLU A 12 -34.05 6.88 -50.84
C GLU A 12 -32.58 6.58 -50.47
N SER A 13 -31.63 7.46 -50.81
CA SER A 13 -30.21 7.23 -50.47
C SER A 13 -29.80 7.69 -49.06
N ASN A 14 -30.70 8.29 -48.28
CA ASN A 14 -30.40 8.80 -46.92
C ASN A 14 -30.94 7.93 -45.77
N ARG A 15 -31.50 6.74 -46.05
CA ARG A 15 -32.06 5.86 -45.01
C ARG A 15 -31.06 4.84 -44.44
N SER A 16 -29.92 4.61 -45.09
CA SER A 16 -28.89 3.68 -44.63
C SER A 16 -27.91 4.28 -43.62
N ASP A 17 -27.85 5.60 -43.49
CA ASP A 17 -26.87 6.28 -42.60
C ASP A 17 -27.39 6.36 -41.15
N LEU A 18 -28.71 6.53 -40.95
CA LEU A 18 -29.31 6.63 -39.61
C LEU A 18 -29.39 5.29 -38.85
N SER A 19 -29.42 4.15 -39.57
CA SER A 19 -29.44 2.82 -38.94
C SER A 19 -28.08 2.37 -38.42
N ASP A 20 -26.98 2.86 -39.02
CA ASP A 20 -25.63 2.51 -38.59
C ASP A 20 -25.19 3.33 -37.36
N PHE A 21 -25.66 4.58 -37.23
CA PHE A 21 -25.50 5.35 -35.98
C PHE A 21 -26.29 4.75 -34.81
N ALA A 22 -27.52 4.28 -35.04
CA ALA A 22 -28.33 3.64 -33.99
C ALA A 22 -27.69 2.33 -33.46
N ARG A 23 -26.88 1.64 -34.27
CA ARG A 23 -26.14 0.45 -33.85
C ARG A 23 -24.94 0.76 -32.96
N LEU A 24 -24.29 1.92 -33.12
CA LEU A 24 -23.14 2.29 -32.29
C LEU A 24 -23.51 2.50 -30.82
N ASP A 25 -24.76 2.87 -30.54
CA ASP A 25 -25.26 3.10 -29.18
C ASP A 25 -25.40 1.79 -28.37
N GLU A 26 -25.47 0.64 -29.04
CA GLU A 26 -25.59 -0.69 -28.42
C GLU A 26 -24.23 -1.33 -28.06
N PHE A 27 -23.14 -0.80 -28.60
CA PHE A 27 -21.79 -1.33 -28.33
C PHE A 27 -21.11 -0.61 -27.17
N ALA A 28 -20.28 -1.35 -26.43
CA ALA A 28 -19.40 -0.79 -25.41
C ALA A 28 -18.44 0.26 -26.01
N PHE A 29 -17.96 1.18 -25.16
CA PHE A 29 -16.87 2.07 -25.52
C PHE A 29 -15.59 1.27 -25.74
N ASP A 30 -14.86 1.60 -26.81
CA ASP A 30 -13.61 0.95 -27.14
C ASP A 30 -12.42 1.77 -26.60
N TYR A 31 -11.87 1.34 -25.47
CA TYR A 31 -10.72 1.99 -24.87
C TYR A 31 -9.40 1.70 -25.61
N SER A 32 -9.36 0.75 -26.56
CA SER A 32 -8.11 0.31 -27.20
C SER A 32 -7.44 1.39 -28.05
N SER A 33 -8.21 2.28 -28.67
CA SER A 33 -7.66 3.42 -29.43
C SER A 33 -7.17 4.56 -28.53
N ALA A 34 -7.69 4.65 -27.30
CA ALA A 34 -7.31 5.67 -26.33
C ALA A 34 -6.19 5.18 -25.37
N ILE A 35 -6.05 3.87 -25.22
CA ILE A 35 -5.17 3.19 -24.26
C ILE A 35 -4.44 2.08 -24.99
N ASP A 36 -3.48 2.49 -25.82
CA ASP A 36 -2.28 1.66 -25.94
C ASP A 36 -1.64 1.64 -24.55
N THR A 37 -1.62 0.49 -23.87
CA THR A 37 -1.04 0.40 -22.53
C THR A 37 0.44 0.80 -22.53
N SER A 38 1.10 0.77 -23.70
CA SER A 38 2.43 1.34 -23.89
C SER A 38 2.48 2.85 -23.61
N ALA A 39 1.38 3.58 -23.81
CA ALA A 39 1.26 5.00 -23.51
C ALA A 39 1.19 5.29 -22.00
N TRP A 40 0.76 4.32 -21.18
CA TRP A 40 0.73 4.49 -19.72
C TRP A 40 2.10 4.88 -19.18
N LYS A 41 3.22 4.44 -19.78
CA LYS A 41 4.58 4.80 -19.35
C LYS A 41 4.86 6.31 -19.32
N TYR A 42 4.08 7.10 -20.07
CA TYR A 42 4.21 8.56 -20.12
C TYR A 42 3.21 9.28 -19.21
N MET A 43 2.18 8.60 -18.71
CA MET A 43 1.16 9.17 -17.83
C MET A 43 1.62 9.16 -16.38
N GLN A 44 2.24 10.26 -15.95
CA GLN A 44 2.92 10.39 -14.66
C GLN A 44 2.01 10.45 -13.44
N ASN A 45 0.68 10.44 -13.56
CA ASN A 45 -0.24 10.41 -12.42
C ASN A 45 -1.63 9.90 -12.85
N LEU A 46 -2.48 9.59 -11.87
CA LEU A 46 -3.84 9.11 -12.12
C LEU A 46 -4.73 10.10 -12.89
N ASP A 47 -4.50 11.42 -12.81
CA ASP A 47 -5.37 12.39 -13.49
C ASP A 47 -5.28 12.24 -15.02
N TYR A 48 -4.05 12.12 -15.57
CA TYR A 48 -3.86 11.81 -16.98
C TYR A 48 -4.48 10.47 -17.39
N ARG A 49 -4.45 9.51 -16.46
CA ARG A 49 -5.00 8.18 -16.68
C ARG A 49 -6.52 8.18 -16.80
N PHE A 50 -7.20 8.91 -15.92
CA PHE A 50 -8.64 9.12 -16.02
C PHE A 50 -9.01 9.91 -17.27
N ALA A 51 -8.24 10.95 -17.61
CA ALA A 51 -8.48 11.77 -18.80
C ALA A 51 -8.38 10.96 -20.10
N ALA A 52 -7.46 9.98 -20.18
CA ALA A 52 -7.33 9.07 -21.31
C ALA A 52 -8.53 8.12 -21.47
N CYS A 53 -9.33 7.91 -20.42
CA CYS A 53 -10.51 7.07 -20.44
C CYS A 53 -11.82 7.87 -20.63
N ASP A 54 -11.74 9.18 -20.85
CA ASP A 54 -12.90 10.08 -20.88
C ASP A 54 -13.56 10.13 -22.28
N TYR A 55 -14.88 10.30 -22.29
CA TYR A 55 -15.69 10.44 -23.50
C TYR A 55 -16.62 11.66 -23.37
N SER A 56 -17.15 12.16 -24.48
CA SER A 56 -18.03 13.32 -24.41
C SER A 56 -19.36 12.96 -23.73
N GLU A 57 -19.95 13.90 -22.97
CA GLU A 57 -21.25 13.66 -22.33
C GLU A 57 -22.34 13.34 -23.35
N SER A 58 -22.26 13.90 -24.56
CA SER A 58 -23.16 13.58 -25.65
C SER A 58 -23.06 12.10 -26.01
N GLU A 59 -21.86 11.57 -26.26
CA GLU A 59 -21.70 10.15 -26.61
C GLU A 59 -22.20 9.23 -25.49
N ILE A 60 -21.89 9.55 -24.24
CA ILE A 60 -22.25 8.73 -23.08
C ILE A 60 -23.79 8.66 -22.91
N LYS A 61 -24.50 9.77 -23.11
CA LYS A 61 -25.96 9.81 -22.89
C LYS A 61 -26.76 9.01 -23.93
N HIS A 62 -26.24 8.85 -25.14
CA HIS A 62 -26.92 8.11 -26.22
C HIS A 62 -26.77 6.59 -26.08
N LYS A 63 -25.75 6.11 -25.35
CA LYS A 63 -25.53 4.67 -25.11
C LYS A 63 -26.71 4.02 -24.38
N THR A 64 -27.01 2.78 -24.77
CA THR A 64 -27.94 1.92 -24.03
C THR A 64 -27.37 1.61 -22.63
N THR A 65 -28.24 1.25 -21.68
CA THR A 65 -27.79 0.85 -20.34
C THR A 65 -26.84 -0.34 -20.41
N GLU A 66 -27.12 -1.33 -21.26
CA GLU A 66 -26.26 -2.50 -21.44
C GLU A 66 -24.88 -2.12 -22.00
N ALA A 67 -24.83 -1.24 -22.99
CA ALA A 67 -23.57 -0.71 -23.53
C ALA A 67 -22.75 0.02 -22.46
N LEU A 68 -23.41 0.80 -21.59
CA LEU A 68 -22.74 1.46 -20.46
C LEU A 68 -22.23 0.46 -19.43
N VAL A 69 -22.99 -0.59 -19.10
CA VAL A 69 -22.52 -1.66 -18.19
C VAL A 69 -21.28 -2.33 -18.76
N LYS A 70 -21.33 -2.76 -20.02
CA LYS A 70 -20.17 -3.35 -20.71
C LYS A 70 -18.95 -2.42 -20.69
N SER A 71 -19.17 -1.13 -20.92
CA SER A 71 -18.12 -0.11 -20.85
C SER A 71 -17.51 0.08 -19.46
N VAL A 72 -18.30 -0.16 -18.40
CA VAL A 72 -17.82 -0.15 -17.00
C VAL A 72 -17.04 -1.43 -16.68
N LEU A 73 -17.49 -2.58 -17.17
CA LEU A 73 -16.78 -3.86 -17.02
C LEU A 73 -15.43 -3.83 -17.73
N ASP A 74 -15.36 -3.22 -18.92
CA ASP A 74 -14.12 -3.00 -19.67
C ASP A 74 -13.31 -1.78 -19.20
N TYR A 75 -13.70 -1.14 -18.10
CA TYR A 75 -13.09 0.12 -17.71
C TYR A 75 -11.60 -0.06 -17.37
N PRO A 76 -10.68 0.65 -18.05
CA PRO A 76 -9.24 0.35 -18.00
C PRO A 76 -8.56 0.58 -16.65
N LEU A 77 -9.25 1.23 -15.71
CA LEU A 77 -8.76 1.53 -14.36
C LEU A 77 -9.38 0.64 -13.28
N ASN A 78 -10.17 -0.37 -13.64
CA ASN A 78 -10.73 -1.33 -12.69
C ASN A 78 -9.65 -2.04 -11.85
N TYR A 79 -8.46 -2.24 -12.43
CA TYR A 79 -7.32 -2.85 -11.74
C TYR A 79 -6.91 -2.13 -10.44
N LEU A 80 -7.26 -0.84 -10.28
CA LEU A 80 -6.91 -0.06 -9.09
C LEU A 80 -7.41 -0.76 -7.81
N VAL A 81 -8.50 -1.54 -7.88
CA VAL A 81 -9.03 -2.30 -6.74
C VAL A 81 -8.01 -3.22 -6.08
N LEU A 82 -7.01 -3.68 -6.82
CA LEU A 82 -5.95 -4.55 -6.32
C LEU A 82 -4.95 -3.83 -5.41
N PHE A 83 -4.87 -2.50 -5.48
CA PHE A 83 -3.85 -1.69 -4.81
C PHE A 83 -4.39 -0.84 -3.65
N TYR A 84 -5.70 -0.88 -3.40
CA TYR A 84 -6.34 -0.15 -2.30
C TYR A 84 -6.75 -1.08 -1.17
N ASP A 85 -6.47 -0.67 0.08
CA ASP A 85 -6.79 -1.45 1.28
C ASP A 85 -8.30 -1.49 1.57
N ASN A 86 -9.05 -0.45 1.20
CA ASN A 86 -10.50 -0.41 1.27
C ASN A 86 -11.11 -0.34 -0.15
N PRO A 87 -11.93 -1.33 -0.57
CA PRO A 87 -12.59 -1.31 -1.87
C PRO A 87 -13.55 -0.12 -2.08
N GLU A 88 -14.13 0.45 -1.02
CA GLU A 88 -14.97 1.65 -1.16
C GLU A 88 -14.18 2.86 -1.68
N ASN A 89 -12.93 3.03 -1.23
CA ASN A 89 -12.11 4.16 -1.61
C ASN A 89 -11.83 4.18 -3.11
N VAL A 90 -11.58 3.02 -3.72
CA VAL A 90 -11.34 2.92 -5.16
C VAL A 90 -12.62 3.12 -5.97
N VAL A 91 -13.76 2.59 -5.52
CA VAL A 91 -15.04 2.79 -6.21
C VAL A 91 -15.41 4.27 -6.19
N SER A 92 -15.33 4.92 -5.02
CA SER A 92 -15.54 6.36 -4.88
C SER A 92 -14.60 7.17 -5.77
N LEU A 93 -13.32 6.79 -5.86
CA LEU A 93 -12.35 7.44 -6.74
C LEU A 93 -12.75 7.32 -8.22
N VAL A 94 -13.07 6.11 -8.69
CA VAL A 94 -13.45 5.87 -10.09
C VAL A 94 -14.76 6.57 -10.43
N VAL A 95 -15.80 6.44 -9.60
CA VAL A 95 -17.10 7.09 -9.80
C VAL A 95 -16.96 8.60 -9.81
N SER A 96 -16.14 9.19 -8.94
CA SER A 96 -15.95 10.66 -8.91
C SER A 96 -15.27 11.23 -10.17
N ARG A 97 -14.59 10.39 -10.95
CA ARG A 97 -13.76 10.81 -12.09
C ARG A 97 -14.20 10.25 -13.44
N SER A 98 -15.05 9.22 -13.47
CA SER A 98 -15.55 8.60 -14.69
C SER A 98 -16.99 9.03 -14.98
N LYS A 99 -17.18 9.82 -16.04
CA LYS A 99 -18.52 10.25 -16.50
C LYS A 99 -19.40 9.06 -16.90
N ILE A 100 -18.81 7.97 -17.39
CA ILE A 100 -19.53 6.74 -17.76
C ILE A 100 -20.15 6.11 -16.50
N HIS A 101 -19.39 5.96 -15.42
CA HIS A 101 -19.92 5.46 -14.16
C HIS A 101 -21.00 6.38 -13.60
N GLN A 102 -20.79 7.69 -13.65
CA GLN A 102 -21.78 8.68 -13.19
C GLN A 102 -23.09 8.62 -13.98
N GLU A 103 -23.02 8.40 -15.30
CA GLU A 103 -24.22 8.23 -16.12
C GLU A 103 -24.92 6.91 -15.86
N LEU A 104 -24.16 5.81 -15.70
CA LEU A 104 -24.72 4.50 -15.36
C LEU A 104 -25.49 4.54 -14.04
N LEU A 105 -24.99 5.26 -13.03
CA LEU A 105 -25.67 5.44 -11.75
C LEU A 105 -27.04 6.13 -11.87
N LYS A 106 -27.32 6.85 -12.98
CA LYS A 106 -28.64 7.47 -13.23
C LYS A 106 -29.63 6.51 -13.89
N ARG A 107 -29.19 5.36 -14.43
CA ARG A 107 -30.02 4.38 -15.14
C ARG A 107 -30.65 3.41 -14.14
N ILE A 108 -31.99 3.36 -14.07
CA ILE A 108 -32.71 2.58 -13.05
C ILE A 108 -32.49 1.07 -13.20
N ASP A 109 -32.42 0.60 -14.44
CA ASP A 109 -32.25 -0.78 -14.90
C ASP A 109 -30.79 -1.29 -14.85
N ALA A 110 -29.81 -0.41 -14.64
CA ALA A 110 -28.39 -0.78 -14.60
C ALA A 110 -28.07 -1.87 -13.57
N VAL A 111 -28.75 -1.84 -12.42
CA VAL A 111 -28.48 -2.75 -11.30
C VAL A 111 -28.87 -4.19 -11.65
N ASP A 112 -29.95 -4.39 -12.42
CA ASP A 112 -30.34 -5.72 -12.86
C ASP A 112 -29.32 -6.29 -13.85
N ILE A 113 -28.91 -5.48 -14.82
CA ILE A 113 -27.94 -5.87 -15.84
C ILE A 113 -26.58 -6.17 -15.21
N LEU A 114 -26.10 -5.35 -14.28
CA LEU A 114 -24.85 -5.61 -13.53
C LEU A 114 -24.91 -6.93 -12.76
N LEU A 115 -26.04 -7.25 -12.13
CA LEU A 115 -26.22 -8.52 -11.43
C LEU A 115 -26.25 -9.72 -12.37
N ASP A 116 -26.86 -9.58 -13.55
CA ASP A 116 -26.88 -10.65 -14.56
C ASP A 116 -25.46 -10.96 -15.03
N TYR A 117 -24.68 -9.94 -15.40
CA TYR A 117 -23.26 -10.12 -15.74
C TYR A 117 -22.45 -10.72 -14.59
N TYR A 118 -22.68 -10.29 -13.34
CA TYR A 118 -21.98 -10.87 -12.19
C TYR A 118 -22.35 -12.34 -11.93
N ALA A 119 -23.60 -12.72 -12.17
CA ALA A 119 -24.06 -14.09 -12.01
C ALA A 119 -23.38 -15.01 -13.03
N ASP A 120 -23.31 -14.57 -14.28
CA ASP A 120 -22.82 -15.36 -15.41
C ASP A 120 -21.29 -15.37 -15.51
N ALA A 121 -20.59 -14.37 -14.96
CA ALA A 121 -19.15 -14.23 -15.09
C ALA A 121 -18.34 -15.15 -14.16
N ASP A 122 -17.52 -16.01 -14.75
CA ASP A 122 -16.41 -16.69 -14.09
C ASP A 122 -15.15 -15.83 -14.06
N ILE A 123 -14.21 -16.19 -13.20
CA ILE A 123 -13.00 -15.41 -12.94
C ILE A 123 -11.86 -15.97 -13.77
N ASP A 124 -11.38 -15.18 -14.72
CA ASP A 124 -10.22 -15.53 -15.52
C ASP A 124 -8.92 -14.98 -14.91
N PHE A 125 -8.01 -15.89 -14.58
CA PHE A 125 -6.65 -15.59 -14.12
C PHE A 125 -5.64 -15.55 -15.29
N ASN A 126 -6.06 -15.76 -16.53
CA ASN A 126 -5.18 -15.70 -17.70
C ASN A 126 -5.34 -14.35 -18.42
N ILE A 127 -4.50 -13.37 -18.06
CA ILE A 127 -4.56 -12.01 -18.63
C ILE A 127 -3.77 -11.92 -19.97
N PRO A 128 -4.16 -12.64 -21.04
CA PRO A 128 -4.68 -11.83 -22.15
C PRO A 128 -5.77 -12.49 -23.01
N LYS A 129 -6.74 -11.63 -23.36
CA LYS A 129 -7.79 -11.75 -24.38
C LYS A 129 -9.03 -12.56 -23.99
N ARG A 130 -9.88 -11.92 -23.18
CA ARG A 130 -11.33 -12.04 -23.37
C ARG A 130 -11.68 -11.73 -24.83
N SER A 131 -12.58 -12.50 -25.43
CA SER A 131 -13.21 -12.13 -26.70
C SER A 131 -13.96 -10.81 -26.51
N LYS A 132 -13.94 -9.89 -27.49
CA LYS A 132 -14.46 -8.52 -27.37
C LYS A 132 -15.94 -8.45 -26.94
N ASP A 133 -16.68 -9.56 -27.06
CA ASP A 133 -18.12 -9.64 -26.80
C ASP A 133 -18.53 -10.75 -25.81
N ASP A 134 -17.57 -11.46 -25.20
CA ASP A 134 -17.87 -12.55 -24.27
C ASP A 134 -17.61 -12.13 -22.82
N TYR A 135 -18.68 -11.93 -22.04
CA TYR A 135 -18.60 -11.51 -20.64
C TYR A 135 -18.80 -12.66 -19.65
N SER A 136 -18.87 -13.92 -20.12
CA SER A 136 -18.94 -15.07 -19.20
C SER A 136 -17.60 -15.33 -18.50
N ASP A 137 -16.50 -14.79 -19.02
CA ASP A 137 -15.19 -14.83 -18.38
C ASP A 137 -14.67 -13.40 -18.19
N LEU A 138 -14.60 -12.94 -16.95
CA LEU A 138 -14.09 -11.62 -16.62
C LEU A 138 -12.69 -11.71 -16.01
N PRO A 139 -11.75 -10.83 -16.40
CA PRO A 139 -10.45 -10.77 -15.77
C PRO A 139 -10.56 -10.58 -14.26
N TYR A 140 -9.67 -11.24 -13.52
CA TYR A 140 -9.62 -11.15 -12.06
C TYR A 140 -9.81 -9.74 -11.47
N PRO A 141 -9.12 -8.68 -11.95
CA PRO A 141 -9.31 -7.33 -11.42
C PRO A 141 -10.71 -6.75 -11.67
N ASP A 142 -11.34 -7.11 -12.80
CA ASP A 142 -12.65 -6.60 -13.19
C ASP A 142 -13.75 -7.22 -12.33
N VAL A 143 -13.65 -8.51 -12.00
CA VAL A 143 -14.56 -9.15 -11.02
C VAL A 143 -14.39 -8.52 -9.64
N MET A 144 -13.14 -8.31 -9.19
CA MET A 144 -12.89 -7.67 -7.90
C MET A 144 -13.47 -6.26 -7.83
N PHE A 145 -13.41 -5.50 -8.92
CA PHE A 145 -14.00 -4.17 -9.01
C PHE A 145 -15.53 -4.25 -9.07
N LEU A 146 -16.11 -5.14 -9.88
CA LEU A 146 -17.56 -5.34 -9.98
C LEU A 146 -18.18 -5.65 -8.62
N GLU A 147 -17.58 -6.56 -7.86
CA GLU A 147 -18.02 -6.87 -6.50
C GLU A 147 -17.92 -5.66 -5.57
N ALA A 148 -16.81 -4.93 -5.63
CA ALA A 148 -16.63 -3.71 -4.85
C ALA A 148 -17.69 -2.65 -5.21
N PHE A 149 -18.02 -2.53 -6.49
CA PHE A 149 -19.00 -1.58 -7.01
C PHE A 149 -20.43 -1.97 -6.60
N LEU A 150 -20.80 -3.26 -6.71
CA LEU A 150 -22.08 -3.77 -6.21
C LEU A 150 -22.23 -3.56 -4.70
N ALA A 151 -21.14 -3.69 -3.95
CA ALA A 151 -21.08 -3.48 -2.50
C ALA A 151 -20.91 -2.01 -2.07
N SER A 152 -20.89 -1.07 -3.01
CA SER A 152 -20.67 0.34 -2.71
C SER A 152 -21.95 1.05 -2.27
N ASP A 153 -21.78 2.17 -1.56
CA ASP A 153 -22.89 3.03 -1.13
C ASP A 153 -23.73 3.55 -2.31
N PHE A 154 -23.18 3.53 -3.53
CA PHE A 154 -23.87 3.94 -4.76
C PHE A 154 -24.86 2.89 -5.28
N ILE A 155 -24.58 1.60 -5.09
CA ILE A 155 -25.34 0.50 -5.72
C ILE A 155 -26.05 -0.38 -4.68
N ALA A 156 -25.43 -0.68 -3.55
CA ALA A 156 -25.99 -1.57 -2.54
C ALA A 156 -27.41 -1.19 -2.07
N PRO A 157 -27.74 0.09 -1.85
CA PRO A 157 -29.11 0.47 -1.48
C PRO A 157 -30.17 0.12 -2.54
N ARG A 158 -29.77 0.08 -3.82
CA ARG A 158 -30.65 -0.23 -4.95
C ARG A 158 -30.82 -1.74 -5.17
N LEU A 159 -29.94 -2.53 -4.57
CA LEU A 159 -29.97 -3.99 -4.58
C LEU A 159 -30.80 -4.58 -3.44
N SER A 160 -31.18 -3.78 -2.43
CA SER A 160 -31.87 -4.26 -1.22
C SER A 160 -33.19 -4.99 -1.52
N GLU A 161 -33.96 -4.54 -2.52
CA GLU A 161 -35.19 -5.23 -2.95
C GLU A 161 -34.93 -6.56 -3.66
N LYS A 162 -33.69 -6.79 -4.12
CA LYS A 162 -33.25 -7.98 -4.85
C LYS A 162 -32.42 -8.93 -3.98
N ARG A 163 -32.52 -8.79 -2.65
CA ARG A 163 -31.68 -9.51 -1.67
C ARG A 163 -31.59 -11.02 -1.92
N MET A 164 -32.69 -11.70 -2.27
CA MET A 164 -32.65 -13.15 -2.55
C MET A 164 -31.77 -13.51 -3.76
N LYS A 165 -31.85 -12.72 -4.84
CA LYS A 165 -31.01 -12.92 -6.04
C LYS A 165 -29.54 -12.67 -5.69
N VAL A 166 -29.25 -11.58 -4.97
CA VAL A 166 -27.90 -11.27 -4.49
C VAL A 166 -27.36 -12.39 -3.61
N SER A 167 -28.14 -12.86 -2.63
CA SER A 167 -27.78 -13.98 -1.76
C SER A 167 -27.42 -15.24 -2.53
N SER A 168 -28.23 -15.62 -3.53
CA SER A 168 -27.96 -16.80 -4.34
C SER A 168 -26.65 -16.69 -5.11
N ILE A 169 -26.42 -15.56 -5.77
CA ILE A 169 -25.20 -15.33 -6.59
C ILE A 169 -23.97 -15.31 -5.68
N VAL A 170 -24.01 -14.51 -4.61
CA VAL A 170 -22.89 -14.37 -3.67
C VAL A 170 -22.55 -15.71 -3.03
N SER A 171 -23.53 -16.48 -2.56
CA SER A 171 -23.25 -17.79 -1.95
C SER A 171 -22.64 -18.80 -2.93
N SER A 172 -23.03 -18.79 -4.21
CA SER A 172 -22.39 -19.63 -5.24
C SER A 172 -20.92 -19.26 -5.44
N LYS A 173 -20.66 -18.00 -5.83
CA LYS A 173 -19.31 -17.49 -6.10
C LYS A 173 -18.40 -17.60 -4.88
N PHE A 174 -18.94 -17.38 -3.67
CA PHE A 174 -18.23 -17.54 -2.41
C PHE A 174 -17.86 -19.01 -2.14
N GLY A 175 -18.79 -19.94 -2.37
CA GLY A 175 -18.58 -21.38 -2.22
C GLY A 175 -17.54 -21.91 -3.20
N GLU A 176 -17.58 -21.48 -4.46
CA GLU A 176 -16.59 -21.81 -5.50
C GLU A 176 -15.18 -21.40 -5.05
N ARG A 177 -15.00 -20.14 -4.63
CA ARG A 177 -13.70 -19.65 -4.12
C ARG A 177 -13.23 -20.45 -2.91
N LEU A 178 -14.13 -20.85 -2.00
CA LEU A 178 -13.79 -21.67 -0.83
C LEU A 178 -13.34 -23.09 -1.17
N SER A 179 -13.83 -23.63 -2.28
CA SER A 179 -13.49 -24.99 -2.70
C SER A 179 -12.10 -25.09 -3.34
N ASP A 180 -11.60 -24.00 -3.94
CA ASP A 180 -10.26 -23.94 -4.55
C ASP A 180 -9.34 -22.97 -3.81
N LYS A 181 -8.63 -23.50 -2.81
CA LYS A 181 -7.69 -22.74 -1.97
C LYS A 181 -6.32 -22.55 -2.62
N GLU A 182 -6.03 -23.26 -3.70
CA GLU A 182 -4.77 -23.07 -4.44
C GLU A 182 -4.86 -21.81 -5.29
N GLN A 183 -6.02 -21.61 -5.93
CA GLN A 183 -6.29 -20.44 -6.75
C GLN A 183 -6.68 -19.21 -5.91
N TYR A 184 -7.60 -19.36 -4.94
CA TYR A 184 -8.22 -18.23 -4.23
C TYR A 184 -7.70 -18.06 -2.80
N GLY A 185 -7.04 -16.93 -2.53
CA GLY A 185 -6.54 -16.55 -1.21
C GLY A 185 -7.41 -15.49 -0.52
N MET A 186 -6.82 -14.70 0.37
CA MET A 186 -7.56 -13.67 1.11
C MET A 186 -7.93 -12.48 0.21
N MET A 187 -7.10 -12.18 -0.79
CA MET A 187 -7.29 -11.01 -1.64
C MET A 187 -8.50 -11.17 -2.55
N SER A 188 -8.69 -12.34 -3.13
CA SER A 188 -9.88 -12.65 -3.94
C SER A 188 -11.18 -12.66 -3.14
N MET A 189 -11.10 -12.74 -1.80
CA MET A 189 -12.28 -12.77 -0.94
C MET A 189 -12.71 -11.39 -0.48
N LYS A 190 -11.85 -10.37 -0.60
CA LYS A 190 -12.05 -9.06 0.00
C LYS A 190 -13.32 -8.35 -0.50
N SER A 191 -13.50 -8.28 -1.82
CA SER A 191 -14.66 -7.59 -2.40
C SER A 191 -15.97 -8.37 -2.19
N ILE A 192 -15.98 -9.68 -2.44
CA ILE A 192 -17.16 -10.52 -2.15
C ILE A 192 -17.54 -10.56 -0.66
N LEU A 193 -16.58 -10.47 0.26
CA LEU A 193 -16.87 -10.37 1.70
C LEU A 193 -17.53 -9.05 2.05
N LYS A 194 -17.08 -7.94 1.46
CA LYS A 194 -17.74 -6.64 1.63
C LYS A 194 -19.18 -6.72 1.13
N LEU A 195 -19.41 -7.25 -0.07
CA LEU A 195 -20.75 -7.47 -0.62
C LEU A 195 -21.57 -8.39 0.29
N SER A 196 -20.99 -9.50 0.73
CA SER A 196 -21.68 -10.45 1.58
C SER A 196 -22.06 -9.86 2.94
N ASN A 197 -21.25 -8.98 3.51
CA ASN A 197 -21.52 -8.32 4.79
C ASN A 197 -22.65 -7.30 4.64
N GLU A 198 -22.64 -6.53 3.56
CA GLU A 198 -23.69 -5.55 3.23
C GLU A 198 -25.08 -6.19 3.19
N PHE A 199 -25.17 -7.43 2.69
CA PHE A 199 -26.45 -8.17 2.58
C PHE A 199 -26.68 -9.22 3.68
N GLY A 200 -25.77 -9.36 4.64
CA GLY A 200 -25.93 -10.28 5.78
C GLY A 200 -25.91 -11.77 5.41
N ILE A 201 -25.12 -12.20 4.42
CA ILE A 201 -25.15 -13.56 3.85
C ILE A 201 -24.14 -14.51 4.51
N HIS A 202 -22.91 -14.03 4.77
CA HIS A 202 -21.79 -14.78 5.37
C HIS A 202 -21.07 -13.93 6.43
N THR A 203 -21.83 -13.24 7.29
CA THR A 203 -21.28 -12.29 8.27
C THR A 203 -20.39 -12.92 9.35
N ASP A 204 -20.57 -14.22 9.59
CA ASP A 204 -19.73 -14.99 10.52
C ASP A 204 -18.36 -15.32 9.91
N PHE A 205 -18.26 -15.22 8.58
CA PHE A 205 -17.01 -15.36 7.88
C PHE A 205 -16.24 -14.04 7.98
N LYS A 206 -15.50 -13.91 9.07
CA LYS A 206 -14.51 -12.84 9.19
C LYS A 206 -13.36 -13.16 8.25
N THR A 207 -12.67 -12.14 7.74
CA THR A 207 -11.35 -12.33 7.11
C THR A 207 -10.39 -13.10 8.05
N SER A 208 -10.64 -13.10 9.36
CA SER A 208 -9.93 -13.90 10.37
C SER A 208 -10.28 -15.40 10.42
N SER A 209 -11.28 -15.90 9.67
CA SER A 209 -11.80 -17.28 9.83
C SER A 209 -11.65 -18.19 8.61
N ARG A 210 -10.95 -17.78 7.53
CA ARG A 210 -10.82 -18.58 6.28
C ARG A 210 -9.81 -19.74 6.35
N SER A 211 -8.95 -19.79 7.34
CA SER A 211 -7.94 -20.84 7.44
C SER A 211 -7.69 -21.12 8.91
N GLY A 212 -7.00 -22.19 9.24
CA GLY A 212 -6.21 -22.23 10.48
C GLY A 212 -5.06 -21.22 10.45
N GLY A 213 -5.30 -20.03 9.90
CA GLY A 213 -4.38 -18.96 9.62
C GLY A 213 -4.61 -17.78 10.53
N THR A 214 -3.53 -17.36 11.17
CA THR A 214 -3.58 -16.43 12.28
C THR A 214 -3.64 -15.00 11.75
N ILE A 215 -4.85 -14.43 11.61
CA ILE A 215 -4.97 -12.97 11.76
C ILE A 215 -4.92 -12.70 13.25
N SER A 216 -3.85 -12.05 13.69
CA SER A 216 -3.70 -11.64 15.08
C SER A 216 -3.24 -10.20 15.14
N ASP A 217 -3.77 -9.47 16.11
CA ASP A 217 -3.28 -8.16 16.45
C ASP A 217 -1.89 -8.29 17.09
N THR A 218 -1.05 -7.30 16.85
CA THR A 218 0.26 -7.14 17.47
C THR A 218 0.48 -5.67 17.82
N THR A 219 1.45 -5.41 18.69
CA THR A 219 1.85 -4.04 19.04
C THR A 219 3.25 -3.80 18.51
N ILE A 220 3.42 -2.75 17.71
CA ILE A 220 4.73 -2.22 17.33
C ILE A 220 4.97 -0.88 18.01
N TYR A 221 6.21 -0.40 17.96
CA TYR A 221 6.61 0.82 18.64
C TYR A 221 7.34 1.75 17.68
N THR A 222 7.14 3.06 17.85
CA THR A 222 7.93 4.07 17.15
C THR A 222 9.39 4.04 17.60
N PRO A 223 10.34 4.50 16.75
CA PRO A 223 11.76 4.29 17.00
C PRO A 223 12.34 5.08 18.19
N LEU A 224 11.88 6.32 18.43
CA LEU A 224 12.50 7.18 19.44
C LEU A 224 11.77 7.13 20.78
N ASN A 225 10.47 7.41 20.81
CA ASN A 225 9.71 7.55 22.05
C ASN A 225 8.87 6.32 22.41
N HIS A 226 9.07 5.19 21.69
CA HIS A 226 8.38 3.91 21.95
C HIS A 226 6.86 4.07 22.07
N GLN A 227 6.26 4.90 21.22
CA GLN A 227 4.82 5.07 21.20
C GLN A 227 4.20 3.81 20.58
N PRO A 228 3.17 3.20 21.21
CA PRO A 228 2.56 1.98 20.71
C PRO A 228 1.64 2.25 19.50
N LEU A 229 1.70 1.35 18.51
CA LEU A 229 0.81 1.28 17.36
C LEU A 229 0.21 -0.12 17.24
N GLU A 230 -1.02 -0.17 16.75
CA GLU A 230 -1.72 -1.41 16.42
C GLU A 230 -1.22 -1.91 15.05
N GLY A 231 -0.59 -3.08 15.07
CA GLY A 231 -0.20 -3.83 13.87
C GLY A 231 -1.04 -5.09 13.73
N ILE A 232 -1.05 -5.67 12.54
CA ILE A 232 -1.81 -6.89 12.24
C ILE A 232 -0.86 -7.90 11.58
N ILE A 233 -0.81 -9.12 12.11
CA ILE A 233 -0.17 -10.26 11.45
C ILE A 233 -1.22 -10.96 10.60
N ARG A 234 -0.87 -11.33 9.37
CA ARG A 234 -1.79 -11.95 8.41
C ARG A 234 -1.11 -13.09 7.67
N GLU A 235 -1.92 -14.04 7.20
CA GLU A 235 -1.47 -15.00 6.19
C GLU A 235 -1.26 -14.32 4.84
N ASP A 236 -0.37 -14.91 4.06
CA ASP A 236 -0.02 -14.39 2.74
C ASP A 236 -1.01 -14.83 1.65
N MET A 237 -0.85 -14.22 0.48
CA MET A 237 -1.59 -14.52 -0.74
C MET A 237 -1.19 -15.87 -1.34
N THR A 238 -2.07 -16.46 -2.15
CA THR A 238 -1.68 -17.61 -2.99
C THR A 238 -0.73 -17.17 -4.10
N ASN A 239 0.05 -18.12 -4.64
CA ASN A 239 0.93 -17.82 -5.77
C ASN A 239 0.16 -17.35 -7.01
N ALA A 240 -1.06 -17.86 -7.22
CA ALA A 240 -1.93 -17.43 -8.31
C ALA A 240 -2.28 -15.95 -8.18
N GLU A 241 -2.71 -15.49 -7.00
CA GLU A 241 -3.02 -14.07 -6.76
C GLU A 241 -1.77 -13.20 -6.88
N LYS A 242 -0.61 -13.64 -6.36
CA LYS A 242 0.66 -12.90 -6.48
C LYS A 242 1.00 -12.64 -7.95
N LEU A 243 0.87 -13.66 -8.80
CA LEU A 243 1.13 -13.58 -10.23
C LEU A 243 0.16 -12.62 -10.93
N GLN A 244 -1.13 -12.65 -10.61
CA GLN A 244 -2.12 -11.72 -11.19
C GLN A 244 -1.76 -10.26 -10.93
N ILE A 245 -1.45 -9.95 -9.67
CA ILE A 245 -1.10 -8.57 -9.30
C ILE A 245 0.20 -8.15 -9.98
N GLN A 246 1.18 -9.05 -10.08
CA GLN A 246 2.42 -8.77 -10.81
C GLN A 246 2.16 -8.47 -12.29
N GLN A 247 1.31 -9.26 -12.96
CA GLN A 247 0.93 -9.02 -14.35
C GLN A 247 0.20 -7.68 -14.53
N ALA A 248 -0.70 -7.33 -13.60
CA ALA A 248 -1.36 -6.04 -13.59
C ALA A 248 -0.35 -4.88 -13.47
N VAL A 249 0.66 -4.98 -12.60
CA VAL A 249 1.72 -3.97 -12.50
C VAL A 249 2.53 -3.88 -13.78
N VAL A 250 2.96 -5.00 -14.37
CA VAL A 250 3.76 -5.01 -15.62
C VAL A 250 2.99 -4.37 -16.77
N SER A 251 1.69 -4.67 -16.90
CA SER A 251 0.83 -4.15 -17.96
C SER A 251 0.50 -2.67 -17.76
N GLN A 252 0.15 -2.27 -16.53
CA GLN A 252 -0.39 -0.94 -16.24
C GLN A 252 0.69 0.07 -15.87
N TYR A 253 1.85 -0.38 -15.37
CA TYR A 253 2.97 0.46 -14.95
C TYR A 253 4.31 -0.02 -15.55
N PRO A 254 4.43 -0.10 -16.89
CA PRO A 254 5.65 -0.59 -17.55
C PRO A 254 6.92 0.24 -17.27
N GLY A 255 6.78 1.48 -16.76
CA GLY A 255 7.91 2.30 -16.31
C GLY A 255 8.36 2.05 -14.87
N ALA A 256 7.65 1.21 -14.11
CA ALA A 256 7.96 0.88 -12.73
C ALA A 256 8.75 -0.43 -12.65
N THR A 257 9.57 -0.58 -11.61
CA THR A 257 10.37 -1.79 -11.38
C THR A 257 9.88 -2.52 -10.14
N ILE A 258 9.44 -3.77 -10.29
CA ILE A 258 9.12 -4.64 -9.15
C ILE A 258 10.43 -5.01 -8.44
N VAL A 259 10.55 -4.61 -7.18
CA VAL A 259 11.69 -4.88 -6.30
C VAL A 259 11.49 -6.21 -5.55
N HIS A 260 10.26 -6.49 -5.15
CA HIS A 260 9.89 -7.73 -4.47
C HIS A 260 8.44 -8.12 -4.81
N GLU A 261 8.15 -9.42 -4.77
CA GLU A 261 6.82 -9.97 -5.05
C GLU A 261 5.72 -9.41 -4.14
N SER A 262 4.48 -9.58 -4.60
CA SER A 262 3.26 -9.25 -3.84
C SER A 262 3.21 -10.04 -2.53
N THR A 263 2.71 -9.40 -1.47
CA THR A 263 2.47 -10.09 -0.20
C THR A 263 1.44 -9.34 0.63
N TYR A 264 0.60 -10.09 1.34
CA TYR A 264 -0.42 -9.56 2.24
C TYR A 264 0.06 -9.38 3.69
N LYS A 265 1.34 -9.71 3.95
CA LYS A 265 1.93 -9.66 5.30
C LYS A 265 2.25 -8.24 5.76
N TYR A 266 2.60 -7.34 4.84
CA TYR A 266 2.91 -5.95 5.13
C TYR A 266 2.49 -5.03 3.99
N ASN A 267 2.20 -3.76 4.33
CA ASN A 267 1.76 -2.73 3.39
C ASN A 267 2.76 -1.57 3.31
N CYS A 268 2.36 -0.52 2.61
CA CYS A 268 3.20 0.64 2.32
C CYS A 268 3.61 1.42 3.58
N HIS A 269 2.70 1.56 4.55
CA HIS A 269 2.99 2.22 5.81
C HIS A 269 3.98 1.42 6.65
N SER A 270 3.79 0.11 6.76
CA SER A 270 4.71 -0.74 7.48
C SER A 270 6.10 -0.73 6.86
N TYR A 271 6.20 -0.78 5.53
CA TYR A 271 7.48 -0.70 4.84
C TYR A 271 8.17 0.66 5.04
N ALA A 272 7.42 1.76 4.88
CA ALA A 272 7.98 3.10 5.00
C ALA A 272 8.40 3.44 6.43
N TRP A 273 7.54 3.17 7.42
CA TRP A 273 7.72 3.70 8.77
C TRP A 273 8.27 2.70 9.79
N TYR A 274 8.00 1.40 9.60
CA TYR A 274 8.34 0.37 10.58
C TYR A 274 9.56 -0.47 10.17
N SER A 275 9.47 -1.22 9.06
CA SER A 275 10.53 -2.14 8.65
C SER A 275 10.58 -2.31 7.14
N GLN A 276 11.72 -1.97 6.55
CA GLN A 276 12.03 -2.16 5.13
C GLN A 276 12.52 -3.57 4.79
N SER A 277 12.54 -4.48 5.78
CA SER A 277 12.89 -5.89 5.54
C SER A 277 11.84 -6.57 4.67
N ILE A 278 12.27 -7.41 3.74
CA ILE A 278 11.37 -8.27 2.97
C ILE A 278 10.70 -9.35 3.83
N ASP A 279 11.28 -9.64 4.99
CA ASP A 279 10.71 -10.55 6.01
C ASP A 279 9.73 -9.85 6.95
N ASN A 280 9.44 -8.55 6.73
CA ASN A 280 8.43 -7.81 7.48
C ASN A 280 7.08 -8.55 7.42
N ASN A 281 6.52 -8.82 8.59
CA ASN A 281 5.27 -9.56 8.73
C ASN A 281 4.15 -8.75 9.39
N VAL A 282 4.33 -7.44 9.53
CA VAL A 282 3.38 -6.54 10.16
C VAL A 282 2.67 -5.70 9.11
N TRP A 283 1.35 -5.78 9.09
CA TRP A 283 0.49 -4.83 8.39
C TRP A 283 0.19 -3.64 9.30
N LEU A 284 0.36 -2.41 8.79
CA LEU A 284 0.16 -1.19 9.57
C LEU A 284 -0.94 -0.32 8.95
N ASN A 285 -2.07 -0.22 9.62
CA ASN A 285 -3.16 0.66 9.17
C ASN A 285 -2.81 2.13 9.46
N ARG A 286 -3.38 3.04 8.67
CA ARG A 286 -3.28 4.47 8.93
C ARG A 286 -3.90 4.90 10.26
N TYR A 287 -5.06 4.32 10.57
CA TYR A 287 -5.81 4.56 11.79
C TYR A 287 -5.82 3.30 12.67
N SER A 288 -5.82 3.49 13.98
CA SER A 288 -6.10 2.41 14.94
C SER A 288 -7.56 1.96 14.85
N SER A 289 -7.87 0.85 15.51
CA SER A 289 -9.25 0.36 15.71
C SER A 289 -10.16 1.38 16.42
N SER A 290 -9.58 2.27 17.23
CA SER A 290 -10.28 3.38 17.90
C SER A 290 -10.43 4.65 17.03
N GLY A 291 -9.93 4.65 15.80
CA GLY A 291 -9.98 5.79 14.88
C GLY A 291 -8.87 6.83 15.10
N GLU A 292 -7.86 6.55 15.93
CA GLU A 292 -6.70 7.43 16.13
C GLU A 292 -5.79 7.39 14.90
N PHE A 293 -5.31 8.53 14.42
CA PHE A 293 -4.34 8.59 13.33
C PHE A 293 -2.94 8.15 13.80
N GLN A 294 -2.70 6.85 13.85
CA GLN A 294 -1.51 6.29 14.49
C GLN A 294 -0.20 6.56 13.74
N LEU A 295 -0.21 6.77 12.42
CA LEU A 295 1.04 7.11 11.70
C LEU A 295 1.64 8.43 12.18
N ALA A 296 0.81 9.36 12.69
CA ALA A 296 1.29 10.61 13.25
C ALA A 296 2.31 10.43 14.38
N LYS A 297 2.29 9.28 15.07
CA LYS A 297 3.22 8.95 16.14
C LYS A 297 4.67 8.88 15.66
N TYR A 298 4.93 8.62 14.37
CA TYR A 298 6.29 8.62 13.83
C TYR A 298 6.90 10.03 13.69
N TRP A 299 6.07 11.08 13.64
CA TRP A 299 6.54 12.46 13.44
C TRP A 299 5.97 13.48 14.44
N THR A 300 5.15 13.04 15.39
CA THR A 300 4.62 13.86 16.48
C THR A 300 5.35 13.49 17.75
N ASN A 301 6.37 14.29 18.10
CA ASN A 301 7.30 13.99 19.18
C ASN A 301 7.93 12.59 18.99
N ASP A 302 8.55 12.35 17.84
CA ASP A 302 9.33 11.13 17.57
C ASP A 302 10.41 11.42 16.50
N LEU A 303 10.89 10.40 15.78
CA LEU A 303 12.08 10.45 14.94
C LEU A 303 11.96 11.39 13.72
N TYR A 304 10.81 11.42 13.07
CA TYR A 304 10.66 12.09 11.78
C TYR A 304 10.15 13.53 11.92
N VAL A 305 10.66 14.44 11.09
CA VAL A 305 10.24 15.84 11.03
C VAL A 305 9.80 16.19 9.62
N ARG A 306 8.79 17.06 9.50
CA ARG A 306 8.28 17.51 8.20
C ARG A 306 9.33 18.33 7.44
N THR A 307 9.40 18.16 6.13
CA THR A 307 10.31 18.88 5.24
C THR A 307 9.71 19.08 3.85
N ASP A 308 10.51 19.62 2.94
CA ASP A 308 10.22 19.72 1.52
C ASP A 308 10.78 18.52 0.74
N ALA A 309 10.20 18.23 -0.42
CA ALA A 309 10.53 17.06 -1.25
C ALA A 309 12.04 16.85 -1.50
N PRO A 310 12.88 17.88 -1.75
CA PRO A 310 14.30 17.68 -2.03
C PRO A 310 15.11 17.09 -0.88
N TYR A 311 14.61 17.18 0.36
CA TYR A 311 15.30 16.69 1.56
C TYR A 311 14.61 15.44 2.17
N ALA A 312 13.55 14.96 1.52
CA ALA A 312 12.73 13.90 2.04
C ALA A 312 13.47 12.55 1.99
N ILE A 313 13.27 11.75 3.04
CA ILE A 313 13.60 10.31 3.04
C ILE A 313 12.33 9.45 3.13
N GLN A 314 11.20 10.06 3.52
CA GLN A 314 9.88 9.44 3.53
C GLN A 314 8.83 10.38 2.93
N ALA A 315 7.82 9.78 2.31
CA ALA A 315 6.65 10.45 1.78
C ALA A 315 5.37 9.81 2.32
N TYR A 316 4.38 10.65 2.61
CA TYR A 316 3.02 10.24 2.98
C TYR A 316 2.00 10.92 2.07
N TYR A 317 1.04 10.15 1.59
CA TYR A 317 0.02 10.53 0.62
C TYR A 317 -1.34 10.61 1.33
N PRO A 318 -1.67 11.73 1.99
CA PRO A 318 -2.84 11.83 2.87
C PRO A 318 -4.17 11.61 2.14
N ASN A 319 -4.20 11.88 0.84
CA ASN A 319 -5.38 11.77 -0.02
C ASN A 319 -5.58 10.37 -0.63
N SER A 320 -4.69 9.42 -0.35
CA SER A 320 -4.78 8.08 -0.96
C SER A 320 -4.32 6.92 -0.09
N ASP A 321 -4.11 7.16 1.21
CA ASP A 321 -3.69 6.14 2.19
C ASP A 321 -2.42 5.39 1.77
N HIS A 322 -1.37 6.14 1.46
CA HIS A 322 -0.13 5.58 0.92
C HIS A 322 1.13 6.21 1.55
N SER A 323 2.20 5.44 1.62
CA SER A 323 3.53 5.89 2.05
C SER A 323 4.63 5.28 1.20
N ALA A 324 5.73 6.01 1.08
CA ALA A 324 6.88 5.58 0.31
C ALA A 324 8.20 6.02 0.96
N VAL A 325 9.23 5.21 0.77
CA VAL A 325 10.62 5.59 1.02
C VAL A 325 11.11 6.41 -0.17
N VAL A 326 11.77 7.53 0.10
CA VAL A 326 12.34 8.41 -0.92
C VAL A 326 13.82 8.05 -1.08
N GLU A 327 14.18 7.36 -2.16
CA GLU A 327 15.59 7.06 -2.48
C GLU A 327 16.29 8.26 -3.15
N SER A 328 15.54 9.02 -3.95
CA SER A 328 15.98 10.28 -4.56
C SER A 328 14.78 11.13 -4.97
N SER A 329 15.02 12.37 -5.43
CA SER A 329 13.96 13.28 -5.90
C SER A 329 13.07 12.69 -7.01
N ASN A 330 13.56 11.68 -7.75
CA ASN A 330 12.85 11.07 -8.87
C ASN A 330 12.55 9.57 -8.66
N THR A 331 12.92 9.00 -7.52
CA THR A 331 12.81 7.54 -7.29
C THR A 331 12.31 7.26 -5.89
N TYR A 332 11.09 6.73 -5.81
CA TYR A 332 10.44 6.28 -4.59
C TYR A 332 10.31 4.77 -4.60
N VAL A 333 10.33 4.16 -3.42
CA VAL A 333 10.10 2.73 -3.21
C VAL A 333 8.94 2.56 -2.25
N SER A 334 7.92 1.82 -2.67
CA SER A 334 6.72 1.63 -1.87
C SER A 334 6.03 0.31 -2.19
N LYS A 335 5.25 -0.19 -1.24
CA LYS A 335 4.28 -1.25 -1.52
C LYS A 335 3.05 -0.65 -2.16
N TRP A 336 2.47 -1.32 -3.14
CA TRP A 336 1.18 -0.91 -3.68
C TRP A 336 0.06 -1.71 -3.02
N GLY A 337 -0.35 -1.29 -1.83
CA GLY A 337 -1.33 -1.96 -0.99
C GLY A 337 -0.79 -3.33 -0.56
N SER A 338 -1.55 -4.38 -0.84
CA SER A 338 -1.16 -5.78 -0.75
C SER A 338 -0.34 -6.31 -1.94
N GLY A 339 -0.16 -5.49 -2.97
CA GLY A 339 0.59 -5.82 -4.17
C GLY A 339 2.11 -5.80 -3.97
N PRO A 340 2.93 -5.73 -5.03
CA PRO A 340 4.39 -5.85 -4.92
C PRO A 340 5.04 -4.64 -4.25
N LEU A 341 6.32 -4.81 -3.88
CA LEU A 341 7.21 -3.69 -3.58
C LEU A 341 7.74 -3.15 -4.90
N VAL A 342 7.57 -1.86 -5.15
CA VAL A 342 7.82 -1.25 -6.45
C VAL A 342 8.68 -0.01 -6.29
N ARG A 343 9.69 0.10 -7.16
CA ARG A 343 10.46 1.33 -7.39
C ARG A 343 9.83 2.09 -8.55
N HIS A 344 9.46 3.35 -8.34
CA HIS A 344 8.73 4.17 -9.29
C HIS A 344 9.05 5.67 -9.14
N SER A 345 8.66 6.51 -10.10
CA SER A 345 8.73 7.96 -9.93
C SER A 345 7.62 8.47 -9.00
N PRO A 346 7.75 9.64 -8.36
CA PRO A 346 6.84 10.07 -7.28
C PRO A 346 5.35 10.07 -7.64
N GLY A 347 5.03 10.40 -8.91
CA GLY A 347 3.67 10.42 -9.44
C GLY A 347 3.22 9.10 -10.08
N TYR A 348 4.16 8.25 -10.48
CA TYR A 348 3.90 7.06 -11.29
C TYR A 348 3.50 5.85 -10.45
N CYS A 349 2.37 5.97 -9.76
CA CYS A 349 1.81 4.97 -8.86
C CYS A 349 0.27 4.98 -8.94
N PRO A 350 -0.42 3.95 -8.41
CA PRO A 350 -1.87 3.86 -8.44
C PRO A 350 -2.56 4.73 -7.39
N TYR A 351 -1.94 5.81 -6.94
CA TYR A 351 -2.39 6.63 -5.82
C TYR A 351 -2.51 8.11 -6.18
N VAL A 352 -3.41 8.81 -5.50
CA VAL A 352 -3.52 10.27 -5.62
C VAL A 352 -2.30 10.91 -4.97
N THR A 353 -1.54 11.69 -5.75
CA THR A 353 -0.25 12.26 -5.34
C THR A 353 -0.34 13.74 -4.96
N THR A 354 -1.52 14.34 -5.05
CA THR A 354 -1.75 15.72 -4.60
C THR A 354 -1.68 15.78 -3.07
N GLY A 355 -1.07 16.84 -2.55
CA GLY A 355 -0.98 17.06 -1.09
C GLY A 355 0.00 16.13 -0.37
N MET A 356 0.94 15.48 -1.08
CA MET A 356 2.00 14.70 -0.47
C MET A 356 2.72 15.50 0.64
N GLN A 357 3.03 14.79 1.73
CA GLN A 357 3.78 15.29 2.86
C GLN A 357 5.12 14.57 2.89
N TYR A 358 6.17 15.30 3.22
CA TYR A 358 7.54 14.80 3.20
C TYR A 358 8.16 14.88 4.57
N TYR A 359 8.98 13.89 4.89
CA TYR A 359 9.63 13.76 6.17
C TYR A 359 11.10 13.35 6.02
N PHE A 360 11.91 13.82 6.95
CA PHE A 360 13.32 13.49 7.09
C PHE A 360 13.68 13.27 8.55
N ILE A 361 14.89 12.80 8.79
CA ILE A 361 15.48 12.74 10.13
C ILE A 361 16.43 13.94 10.25
N PRO A 362 16.22 14.87 11.19
CA PRO A 362 17.13 16.00 11.40
C PRO A 362 18.55 15.51 11.66
N ARG A 363 19.56 16.22 11.15
CA ARG A 363 20.98 15.86 11.35
C ARG A 363 21.43 15.88 12.83
N ASP A 364 20.73 16.62 13.67
CA ASP A 364 20.97 16.61 15.13
C ASP A 364 20.35 15.37 15.82
N VAL A 365 19.51 14.63 15.09
CA VAL A 365 18.91 13.33 15.44
C VAL A 365 19.53 12.19 14.62
N GLU A 366 20.22 12.49 13.50
CA GLU A 366 21.22 11.59 12.91
C GLU A 366 22.31 11.37 13.96
N CYS A 367 22.21 10.24 14.64
CA CYS A 367 23.20 9.59 15.47
C CYS A 367 24.49 10.42 15.69
N GLU A 368 24.65 10.98 16.88
CA GLU A 368 25.97 10.92 17.52
C GLU A 368 26.32 9.43 17.62
N CYS A 369 26.81 8.80 16.54
CA CYS A 369 27.34 7.44 16.56
C CYS A 369 28.53 7.32 17.53
N SER A 370 29.00 8.47 18.03
CA SER A 370 30.03 8.63 19.04
C SER A 370 29.47 9.31 20.30
N LEU A 371 29.55 8.64 21.44
CA LEU A 371 29.37 9.26 22.76
C LEU A 371 30.70 9.85 23.23
N SER A 372 30.66 11.04 23.84
CA SER A 372 31.81 11.59 24.56
C SER A 372 31.82 11.08 26.01
N VAL A 373 32.83 10.29 26.37
CA VAL A 373 33.04 9.80 27.74
C VAL A 373 33.76 10.87 28.55
N GLY A 374 33.06 11.49 29.50
CA GLY A 374 33.64 12.42 30.45
C GLY A 374 34.36 11.69 31.58
N GLY A 375 35.55 12.18 31.95
CA GLY A 375 36.38 11.65 33.03
C GLY A 375 37.86 11.93 32.82
N ASN A 376 38.71 11.59 33.79
CA ASN A 376 40.15 11.78 33.66
C ASN A 376 40.79 10.57 32.96
N GLY A 377 41.43 10.79 31.82
CA GLY A 377 42.15 9.74 31.07
C GLY A 377 43.49 9.33 31.72
N GLN A 378 43.96 10.03 32.75
CA GLN A 378 45.15 9.66 33.51
C GLN A 378 44.79 9.48 34.98
N VAL A 379 44.98 8.28 35.51
CA VAL A 379 44.58 7.91 36.87
C VAL A 379 45.74 7.25 37.63
N MET A 380 45.68 7.28 38.95
CA MET A 380 46.61 6.55 39.79
C MET A 380 46.12 5.11 40.03
N MET A 381 47.03 4.16 39.96
CA MET A 381 46.74 2.76 40.28
C MET A 381 46.17 2.65 41.71
N GLY A 382 45.05 1.92 41.84
CA GLY A 382 44.34 1.71 43.10
C GLY A 382 43.33 2.80 43.49
N GLU A 383 43.31 3.94 42.80
CA GLU A 383 42.32 5.00 43.04
C GLU A 383 41.01 4.79 42.27
N VAL A 384 39.90 5.24 42.86
CA VAL A 384 38.56 5.16 42.27
C VAL A 384 38.25 6.46 41.54
N ASN A 385 37.99 6.37 40.23
CA ASN A 385 37.70 7.51 39.36
C ASN A 385 36.31 7.38 38.75
N THR A 386 35.61 8.51 38.54
CA THR A 386 34.24 8.54 38.01
C THR A 386 34.24 8.93 36.53
N PHE A 387 33.44 8.21 35.75
CA PHE A 387 33.25 8.42 34.32
C PHE A 387 31.76 8.47 33.99
N SER A 388 31.37 9.32 33.04
CA SER A 388 29.98 9.48 32.65
C SER A 388 29.80 9.85 31.18
N VAL A 389 28.60 9.64 30.68
CA VAL A 389 28.11 10.23 29.41
C VAL A 389 26.93 11.14 29.69
N LYS A 390 26.64 12.06 28.78
CA LYS A 390 25.43 12.89 28.86
C LYS A 390 24.21 12.00 28.55
N PRO A 391 23.28 11.78 29.50
CA PRO A 391 22.15 10.88 29.27
C PRO A 391 21.15 11.49 28.28
N LYS A 392 20.55 10.63 27.45
CA LYS A 392 19.43 10.96 26.57
C LYS A 392 18.15 10.32 27.11
N THR A 393 17.03 11.01 26.96
CA THR A 393 15.72 10.51 27.40
C THR A 393 15.38 9.19 26.69
N GLY A 394 15.04 8.16 27.46
CA GLY A 394 14.64 6.84 26.95
C GLY A 394 15.78 5.89 26.58
N ALA A 395 17.04 6.35 26.64
CA ALA A 395 18.21 5.52 26.37
C ALA A 395 18.66 4.73 27.61
N THR A 396 19.31 3.59 27.38
CA THR A 396 20.04 2.81 28.39
C THR A 396 21.50 2.62 27.97
N TYR A 397 22.39 2.39 28.92
CA TYR A 397 23.84 2.38 28.67
C TYR A 397 24.50 1.12 29.24
N ARG A 398 25.40 0.51 28.45
CA ARG A 398 26.20 -0.66 28.86
C ARG A 398 27.67 -0.31 28.83
N TRP A 399 28.36 -0.54 29.95
CA TRP A 399 29.78 -0.26 30.08
C TRP A 399 30.61 -1.54 30.03
N THR A 400 31.77 -1.47 29.39
CA THR A 400 32.77 -2.53 29.33
C THR A 400 34.15 -1.94 29.58
N VAL A 401 35.02 -2.70 30.25
CA VAL A 401 36.41 -2.32 30.52
C VAL A 401 37.29 -3.47 30.10
N GLU A 402 38.30 -3.16 29.30
CA GLU A 402 39.31 -4.11 28.85
C GLU A 402 40.69 -3.61 29.24
N TYR A 403 41.47 -4.46 29.93
CA TYR A 403 42.87 -4.18 30.21
C TYR A 403 43.70 -4.55 28.98
N MET A 404 44.31 -3.55 28.32
CA MET A 404 44.86 -3.72 26.98
C MET A 404 46.14 -4.56 26.93
N LEU A 405 46.85 -4.70 28.06
CA LEU A 405 48.08 -5.51 28.12
C LEU A 405 47.78 -7.00 28.29
N ASP A 406 46.67 -7.34 28.95
CA ASP A 406 46.18 -8.71 29.10
C ASP A 406 44.65 -8.69 29.24
N PRO A 407 43.90 -8.80 28.14
CA PRO A 407 42.44 -8.81 28.16
C PRO A 407 41.83 -9.96 28.97
N SER A 408 42.61 -11.01 29.28
CA SER A 408 42.15 -12.16 30.07
C SER A 408 42.27 -11.95 31.59
N ALA A 409 42.93 -10.87 32.02
CA ALA A 409 43.17 -10.56 33.42
C ALA A 409 41.88 -10.07 34.13
N SER A 410 41.14 -11.01 34.72
CA SER A 410 39.86 -10.76 35.40
C SER A 410 39.94 -9.89 36.66
N ASN A 411 41.14 -9.66 37.20
CA ASN A 411 41.38 -8.85 38.40
C ASN A 411 42.05 -7.49 38.10
N ALA A 412 42.24 -7.13 36.82
CA ALA A 412 42.96 -5.92 36.43
C ALA A 412 42.19 -4.63 36.76
N SER A 413 40.86 -4.68 36.89
CA SER A 413 40.03 -3.52 37.23
C SER A 413 38.75 -3.91 37.97
N GLU A 414 38.18 -2.96 38.71
CA GLU A 414 36.85 -3.06 39.31
C GLU A 414 35.97 -1.93 38.73
N ILE A 415 34.80 -2.28 38.18
CA ILE A 415 33.80 -1.32 37.68
C ILE A 415 32.53 -1.40 38.54
N ASN A 416 32.05 -0.26 39.02
CA ASN A 416 30.84 -0.14 39.82
C ASN A 416 29.89 0.88 39.18
N HIS A 417 28.63 0.50 38.97
CA HIS A 417 27.61 1.39 38.41
C HIS A 417 27.01 2.29 39.49
N ILE A 418 27.05 3.61 39.30
CA ILE A 418 26.25 4.56 40.10
C ILE A 418 24.82 4.58 39.54
N ASN A 419 24.73 4.66 38.21
CA ASN A 419 23.54 4.44 37.40
C ASN A 419 24.01 3.87 36.05
N ASP A 420 23.12 3.76 35.07
CA ASP A 420 23.45 3.21 33.75
C ASP A 420 24.40 4.13 32.95
N TYR A 421 24.27 5.47 33.02
CA TYR A 421 25.14 6.42 32.31
C TYR A 421 26.36 6.93 33.10
N THR A 422 26.61 6.43 34.31
CA THR A 422 27.72 6.85 35.19
C THR A 422 28.33 5.66 35.94
N VAL A 423 29.64 5.47 35.81
CA VAL A 423 30.41 4.39 36.45
C VAL A 423 31.59 4.89 37.26
N ARG A 424 32.01 4.09 38.25
CA ARG A 424 33.27 4.23 38.97
C ARG A 424 34.22 3.11 38.56
N LEU A 425 35.41 3.46 38.11
CA LEU A 425 36.47 2.54 37.71
C LEU A 425 37.66 2.65 38.66
N LYS A 426 38.16 1.51 39.11
CA LYS A 426 39.43 1.36 39.83
C LYS A 426 40.35 0.44 39.05
N CYS A 427 41.52 0.94 38.67
CA CYS A 427 42.55 0.15 37.98
C CYS A 427 43.50 -0.47 39.00
N ASN A 428 43.57 -1.81 39.06
CA ASN A 428 44.40 -2.55 40.02
C ASN A 428 45.81 -2.83 39.51
N GLN A 429 46.10 -2.53 38.23
CA GLN A 429 47.41 -2.66 37.61
C GLN A 429 47.79 -1.36 36.90
N ALA A 430 49.09 -1.15 36.68
CA ALA A 430 49.58 -0.07 35.84
C ALA A 430 49.45 -0.48 34.36
N GLY A 431 49.01 0.45 33.50
CA GLY A 431 48.83 0.19 32.08
C GLY A 431 47.62 0.90 31.49
N ALA A 432 47.27 0.55 30.25
CA ALA A 432 46.16 1.15 29.51
C ALA A 432 44.89 0.30 29.62
N TYR A 433 43.76 0.96 29.83
CA TYR A 433 42.44 0.36 29.89
C TYR A 433 41.55 1.01 28.85
N ASN A 434 40.82 0.19 28.09
CA ASN A 434 39.79 0.66 27.17
C ASN A 434 38.44 0.66 27.89
N LEU A 435 37.96 1.84 28.29
CA LEU A 435 36.63 2.01 28.87
C LEU A 435 35.65 2.34 27.75
N ARG A 436 34.77 1.39 27.42
CA ARG A 436 33.76 1.53 26.37
C ARG A 436 32.35 1.62 26.97
N VAL A 437 31.51 2.43 26.35
CA VAL A 437 30.08 2.53 26.63
C VAL A 437 29.28 2.41 25.35
N ASP A 438 28.21 1.63 25.38
CA ASP A 438 27.27 1.45 24.29
C ASP A 438 25.89 1.99 24.74
N GLU A 439 25.29 2.89 23.94
CA GLU A 439 23.93 3.42 24.12
C GLU A 439 22.93 2.56 23.35
N TYR A 440 21.81 2.24 24.02
CA TYR A 440 20.72 1.45 23.46
C TYR A 440 19.39 2.18 23.62
N TYR A 441 18.59 2.18 22.57
CA TYR A 441 17.14 2.42 22.62
C TYR A 441 16.44 1.07 22.47
N GLY A 442 15.84 0.56 23.55
CA GLY A 442 15.35 -0.81 23.61
C GLY A 442 16.49 -1.83 23.40
N ASN A 443 16.42 -2.61 22.31
CA ASN A 443 17.42 -3.62 21.94
C ASN A 443 18.37 -3.18 20.81
N VAL A 444 18.22 -1.95 20.31
CA VAL A 444 19.02 -1.43 19.18
C VAL A 444 20.18 -0.61 19.74
N ASN A 445 21.41 -0.95 19.36
CA ASN A 445 22.60 -0.14 19.65
C ASN A 445 22.58 1.10 18.74
N THR A 446 22.55 2.29 19.33
CA THR A 446 22.40 3.56 18.60
C THR A 446 23.66 4.41 18.59
N ALA A 447 24.54 4.23 19.58
CA ALA A 447 25.82 4.93 19.68
C ALA A 447 26.81 4.16 20.56
N TYR A 448 28.10 4.45 20.41
CA TYR A 448 29.13 3.97 21.33
C TYR A 448 30.17 5.06 21.62
N GLY A 449 30.85 4.97 22.74
CA GLY A 449 31.97 5.84 23.10
C GLY A 449 33.07 5.02 23.74
N TYR A 450 34.30 5.51 23.66
CA TYR A 450 35.41 4.92 24.39
C TYR A 450 36.37 5.99 24.91
N LEU A 451 37.05 5.66 26.01
CA LEU A 451 38.13 6.45 26.58
C LEU A 451 39.28 5.51 26.96
N ILE A 452 40.49 5.84 26.51
CA ILE A 452 41.69 5.17 26.99
C ILE A 452 42.07 5.78 28.33
N VAL A 453 42.07 4.96 29.37
CA VAL A 453 42.46 5.32 30.73
C VAL A 453 43.85 4.77 31.01
N ILE A 454 44.80 5.65 31.27
CA ILE A 454 46.19 5.31 31.61
C ILE A 454 46.32 5.30 33.13
N SER A 455 46.47 4.11 33.70
CA SER A 455 46.75 3.89 35.12
C SER A 455 48.26 3.89 35.36
N SER A 456 48.75 4.87 36.12
CA SER A 456 50.16 4.95 36.49
C SER A 456 50.39 4.36 37.88
N GLY A 457 51.38 3.48 38.00
CA GLY A 457 51.91 3.06 39.30
C GLY A 457 52.69 4.20 39.96
N ARG A 458 52.81 4.17 41.29
CA ARG A 458 53.84 4.96 41.98
C ARG A 458 55.21 4.31 41.81
#